data_AF-A0A7W1FEZ4-F1
#
_entry.id   AF-A0A7W1FEZ4-F1
#
_cell.length_a   1.000
_cell.length_b   1.000
_cell.length_c   1.000
_cell.angle_alpha   90.00
_cell.angle_beta   90.00
_cell.angle_gamma   90.00
#
_symmetry.space_group_name_H-M   'P 1'
#
loop_
_entity.id
_entity.type
_entity.pdbx_description
1 polymer ?
#
loop_
_entity_poly.entity_id
_entity_poly.type
_entity_poly.pdbx_seq_one_letter_code
_entity_poly.pdbx_strand_id
1 'polypeptide(L)'
;MLPETASSKSEPALSLTNFEVKDEELPQFRDMRFENINELHLDHPGASDEDYRRRRDYIASLSKNFRETGAITDVEYTEQEQAIWRTVATRLEEIQSRRASAFYLDAKEKLGISTERIPQLSEMNKRLNKLCNFRLAPIEGLVETRGFLSWLSYRTMLCTQYIRHHSRPEYTPEPDIVHEAIGHIPNFTNCDFADFSQFIGHGARIATNEQLEELGRLYWFTVEFGLVEENGELKAYGAGLLSSFGELENAFTDNVERRQFDLEQVINTPYDYSDMQPILYVIPSYSYLKETTRKYIESFNEK
;
A
#
# COMPACT_ATOMS: atom_id res chain seq x y z
N MET A 1 11.00 35.41 -21.70
CA MET A 1 12.34 35.18 -21.13
C MET A 1 12.22 35.27 -19.62
N LEU A 2 12.07 34.13 -18.96
CA LEU A 2 12.25 33.93 -17.52
C LEU A 2 13.22 32.76 -17.39
N PRO A 3 14.16 32.80 -16.43
CA PRO A 3 15.41 32.07 -16.56
C PRO A 3 15.26 30.61 -16.14
N GLU A 4 15.82 29.73 -16.99
CA GLU A 4 16.27 28.40 -16.61
C GLU A 4 17.26 28.52 -15.44
N THR A 5 17.06 27.72 -14.40
CA THR A 5 18.10 27.02 -13.61
C THR A 5 17.46 26.37 -12.39
N ALA A 6 16.79 25.24 -12.60
CA ALA A 6 16.78 24.20 -11.58
C ALA A 6 17.73 23.13 -12.09
N SER A 7 18.89 23.03 -11.45
CA SER A 7 19.86 21.96 -11.68
C SER A 7 19.15 20.63 -11.38
N SER A 8 18.77 19.89 -12.43
CA SER A 8 18.36 18.50 -12.31
C SER A 8 19.61 17.72 -11.90
N LYS A 9 19.80 17.51 -10.60
CA LYS A 9 20.70 16.44 -10.16
C LYS A 9 20.13 15.16 -10.77
N SER A 10 20.85 14.57 -11.71
CA SER A 10 20.52 13.25 -12.22
C SER A 10 20.46 12.31 -11.02
N GLU A 11 19.30 11.73 -10.75
CA GLU A 11 19.19 10.69 -9.75
C GLU A 11 20.23 9.59 -10.09
N PRO A 12 20.95 9.05 -9.09
CA PRO A 12 21.95 8.04 -9.35
C PRO A 12 21.30 6.84 -10.05
N ALA A 13 21.96 6.33 -11.09
CA ALA A 13 21.56 5.10 -11.76
C ALA A 13 21.64 3.94 -10.75
N LEU A 14 20.48 3.52 -10.23
CA LEU A 14 20.39 2.40 -9.31
C LEU A 14 20.54 1.11 -10.09
N SER A 15 21.61 0.38 -9.81
CA SER A 15 21.75 -0.99 -10.27
C SER A 15 20.72 -1.86 -9.55
N LEU A 16 19.91 -2.61 -10.31
CA LEU A 16 18.92 -3.58 -9.80
C LEU A 16 19.53 -4.74 -8.97
N THR A 17 20.82 -4.66 -8.64
CA THR A 17 21.58 -5.71 -7.93
C THR A 17 21.89 -5.35 -6.48
N ASN A 18 21.75 -4.08 -6.07
CA ASN A 18 22.01 -3.66 -4.70
C ASN A 18 20.71 -3.26 -3.98
N PHE A 19 20.11 -4.23 -3.30
CA PHE A 19 18.83 -4.10 -2.58
C PHE A 19 18.95 -3.42 -1.21
N GLU A 20 20.17 -3.10 -0.78
CA GLU A 20 20.40 -2.40 0.48
C GLU A 20 20.23 -0.89 0.26
N VAL A 21 19.09 -0.37 0.72
CA VAL A 21 18.82 1.07 0.78
C VAL A 21 19.30 1.59 2.13
N LYS A 22 20.35 2.41 2.13
CA LYS A 22 20.84 3.10 3.32
C LYS A 22 19.99 4.32 3.63
N ASP A 23 19.95 4.72 4.89
CA ASP A 23 19.13 5.87 5.31
C ASP A 23 19.59 7.17 4.63
N GLU A 24 20.87 7.30 4.27
CA GLU A 24 21.40 8.46 3.55
C GLU A 24 20.99 8.52 2.07
N GLU A 25 20.48 7.42 1.51
CA GLU A 25 20.02 7.32 0.12
C GLU A 25 18.54 7.69 -0.04
N LEU A 26 17.82 7.86 1.07
CA LEU A 26 16.42 8.26 1.05
C LEU A 26 16.31 9.69 0.50
N PRO A 27 15.44 9.93 -0.51
CA PRO A 27 15.24 11.27 -1.02
C PRO A 27 14.64 12.15 0.07
N GLN A 28 14.95 13.44 0.02
CA GLN A 28 14.29 14.38 0.92
C GLN A 28 12.80 14.43 0.55
N PHE A 29 11.93 14.17 1.53
CA PHE A 29 10.47 14.20 1.36
C PHE A 29 9.91 15.57 0.92
N ARG A 30 10.75 16.61 0.84
CA ARG A 30 10.38 17.97 0.42
C ARG A 30 10.08 18.09 -1.08
N ASP A 31 10.52 17.13 -1.90
CA ASP A 31 10.41 17.19 -3.37
C ASP A 31 9.19 16.45 -3.94
N MET A 32 8.34 15.84 -3.09
CA MET A 32 7.13 15.17 -3.54
C MET A 32 6.01 16.14 -3.90
N ARG A 33 5.48 16.03 -5.12
CA ARG A 33 4.23 16.66 -5.51
C ARG A 33 3.07 15.82 -4.97
N PHE A 34 2.40 16.35 -3.96
CA PHE A 34 1.12 15.82 -3.51
C PHE A 34 0.02 16.50 -4.33
N GLU A 35 -1.04 15.76 -4.68
CA GLU A 35 -2.25 16.42 -5.17
C GLU A 35 -2.80 17.33 -4.07
N ASN A 36 -3.64 18.31 -4.42
CA ASN A 36 -4.27 19.14 -3.39
C ASN A 36 -5.06 18.23 -2.46
N ILE A 37 -4.51 17.94 -1.28
CA ILE A 37 -5.00 16.97 -0.28
C ILE A 37 -6.36 17.38 0.32
N ASN A 38 -6.90 18.51 -0.12
CA ASN A 38 -8.04 19.14 0.48
C ASN A 38 -9.14 19.38 -0.56
N GLU A 39 -9.92 18.34 -0.81
CA GLU A 39 -11.38 18.39 -0.97
C GLU A 39 -11.91 16.96 -0.93
N LEU A 40 -12.50 16.55 0.19
CA LEU A 40 -13.27 15.30 0.22
C LEU A 40 -14.40 15.43 -0.79
N HIS A 41 -14.53 14.46 -1.69
CA HIS A 41 -15.64 14.41 -2.64
C HIS A 41 -16.98 14.49 -1.88
N LEU A 42 -18.02 15.08 -2.51
CA LEU A 42 -19.31 15.32 -1.85
C LEU A 42 -20.01 14.04 -1.34
N ASP A 43 -19.68 12.89 -1.93
CA ASP A 43 -20.17 11.57 -1.54
C ASP A 43 -19.34 10.91 -0.42
N HIS A 44 -18.20 11.50 -0.04
CA HIS A 44 -17.40 11.03 1.10
C HIS A 44 -18.20 11.21 2.41
N PRO A 45 -18.30 10.19 3.28
CA PRO A 45 -19.15 10.26 4.47
C PRO A 45 -18.83 11.40 5.45
N GLY A 46 -17.57 11.80 5.51
CA GLY A 46 -17.07 12.93 6.31
C GLY A 46 -16.98 14.27 5.56
N ALA A 47 -17.51 14.40 4.33
CA ALA A 47 -17.37 15.63 3.54
C ALA A 47 -18.05 16.85 4.19
N SER A 48 -19.16 16.63 4.89
CA SER A 48 -19.93 17.67 5.60
C SER A 48 -19.71 17.67 7.11
N ASP A 49 -18.83 16.80 7.63
CA ASP A 49 -18.50 16.73 9.04
C ASP A 49 -17.28 17.61 9.35
N GLU A 50 -17.50 18.78 9.94
CA GLU A 50 -16.44 19.73 10.28
C GLU A 50 -15.44 19.18 11.32
N ASP A 51 -15.88 18.31 12.22
CA ASP A 51 -15.03 17.72 13.27
C ASP A 51 -14.09 16.69 12.65
N TYR A 52 -14.62 15.84 11.77
CA TYR A 52 -13.81 14.89 11.00
C TYR A 52 -12.78 15.60 10.11
N ARG A 53 -13.17 16.69 9.44
CA ARG A 53 -12.24 17.48 8.61
C ARG A 53 -11.13 18.10 9.45
N ARG A 54 -11.46 18.72 10.58
CA ARG A 54 -10.45 19.25 11.52
C ARG A 54 -9.52 18.15 12.05
N ARG A 55 -10.06 16.96 12.30
CA ARG A 55 -9.27 15.80 12.74
C ARG A 55 -8.31 15.32 11.65
N ARG A 56 -8.75 15.27 10.39
CA ARG A 56 -7.92 14.95 9.21
C ARG A 56 -6.79 15.95 9.02
N ASP A 57 -7.09 17.24 9.12
CA ASP A 57 -6.08 18.31 9.03
C ASP A 57 -5.01 18.19 10.12
N TYR A 58 -5.43 17.87 11.35
CA TYR A 58 -4.50 17.60 12.46
C TYR A 58 -3.57 16.43 12.14
N ILE A 59 -4.11 15.28 11.72
CA ILE A 59 -3.29 14.10 11.40
C ILE A 59 -2.36 14.38 10.21
N ALA A 60 -2.85 15.06 9.17
CA ALA A 60 -2.01 15.49 8.05
C ALA A 60 -0.86 16.40 8.52
N SER A 61 -1.08 17.28 9.50
CA SER A 61 0.00 18.09 10.07
C SER A 61 1.12 17.27 10.74
N LEU A 62 0.80 16.09 11.27
CA LEU A 62 1.81 15.16 11.81
C LEU A 62 2.64 14.53 10.69
N SER A 63 2.02 14.17 9.56
CA SER A 63 2.72 13.72 8.35
C SER A 63 3.64 14.80 7.77
N LYS A 64 3.27 16.09 7.88
CA LYS A 64 4.15 17.21 7.49
C LYS A 64 5.43 17.25 8.31
N ASN A 65 5.34 17.01 9.62
CA ASN A 65 6.50 16.97 10.51
C ASN A 65 7.50 15.89 10.12
N PHE A 66 7.03 14.75 9.62
CA PHE A 66 7.90 13.71 9.10
C PHE A 66 8.74 14.19 7.91
N ARG A 67 8.21 15.05 7.03
CA ARG A 67 9.00 15.62 5.91
C ARG A 67 10.12 16.55 6.37
N GLU A 68 9.97 17.13 7.55
CA GLU A 68 10.94 18.06 8.12
C GLU A 68 11.99 17.35 8.96
N THR A 69 11.61 16.27 9.64
CA THR A 69 12.42 15.60 10.68
C THR A 69 12.87 14.20 10.32
N GLY A 70 12.22 13.53 9.36
CA GLY A 70 12.39 12.11 9.07
C GLY A 70 11.82 11.18 10.16
N ALA A 71 11.15 11.72 11.19
CA ALA A 71 10.64 10.95 12.31
C ALA A 71 9.11 10.81 12.24
N ILE A 72 8.62 9.56 12.31
CA ILE A 72 7.18 9.28 12.34
C ILE A 72 6.63 9.80 13.67
N THR A 73 5.59 10.63 13.61
CA THR A 73 4.92 11.15 14.80
C THR A 73 3.73 10.25 15.14
N ASP A 74 3.66 9.79 16.39
CA ASP A 74 2.54 8.99 16.88
C ASP A 74 1.27 9.86 16.97
N VAL A 75 0.12 9.24 16.68
CA VAL A 75 -1.18 9.91 16.78
C VAL A 75 -1.83 9.58 18.11
N GLU A 76 -2.28 10.61 18.83
CA GLU A 76 -3.19 10.42 19.95
C GLU A 76 -4.61 10.16 19.41
N TYR A 77 -4.90 8.91 19.10
CA TYR A 77 -6.22 8.48 18.63
C TYR A 77 -7.29 8.64 19.71
N THR A 78 -8.42 9.24 19.35
CA THR A 78 -9.57 9.41 20.23
C THR A 78 -10.26 8.08 20.50
N GLU A 79 -11.05 8.00 21.58
CA GLU A 79 -11.83 6.78 21.86
C GLU A 79 -12.83 6.42 20.78
N GLN A 80 -13.36 7.41 20.04
CA GLN A 80 -14.24 7.15 18.90
C GLN A 80 -13.47 6.45 17.77
N GLU A 81 -12.27 6.93 17.43
CA GLU A 81 -11.39 6.30 16.43
C GLU A 81 -10.99 4.89 16.87
N GLN A 82 -10.63 4.72 18.15
CA GLN A 82 -10.32 3.40 18.71
C GLN A 82 -11.53 2.44 18.65
N ALA A 83 -12.76 2.95 18.87
CA ALA A 83 -13.97 2.14 18.76
C ALA A 83 -14.26 1.72 17.31
N ILE A 84 -14.02 2.60 16.32
CA ILE A 84 -14.11 2.25 14.90
C ILE A 84 -13.12 1.13 14.59
N TRP A 85 -11.86 1.28 15.00
CA TRP A 85 -10.85 0.25 14.81
C TRP A 85 -11.26 -1.09 15.42
N ARG A 86 -11.63 -1.11 16.71
CA ARG A 86 -12.07 -2.34 17.38
C ARG A 86 -13.19 -3.04 16.62
N THR A 87 -14.17 -2.28 16.15
CA THR A 87 -15.30 -2.81 15.37
C THR A 87 -14.81 -3.41 14.05
N VAL A 88 -13.98 -2.67 13.32
CA VAL A 88 -13.55 -3.06 11.97
C VAL A 88 -12.57 -4.23 12.01
N ALA A 89 -11.53 -4.11 12.85
CA ALA A 89 -10.49 -5.12 13.01
C ALA A 89 -11.04 -6.45 13.50
N THR A 90 -11.97 -6.44 14.47
CA THR A 90 -12.58 -7.68 15.00
C THR A 90 -13.33 -8.44 13.90
N ARG A 91 -14.16 -7.74 13.12
CA ARG A 91 -14.91 -8.37 12.04
C ARG A 91 -14.00 -8.83 10.90
N LEU A 92 -12.93 -8.08 10.59
CA LEU A 92 -11.97 -8.49 9.56
C LEU A 92 -11.25 -9.76 10.00
N GLU A 93 -10.87 -9.88 11.27
CA GLU A 93 -10.17 -11.04 11.81
C GLU A 93 -10.99 -12.34 11.69
N GLU A 94 -12.31 -12.28 11.89
CA GLU A 94 -13.22 -13.42 11.69
C GLU A 94 -13.20 -13.95 10.24
N ILE A 95 -13.10 -13.06 9.25
CA ILE A 95 -13.05 -13.43 7.83
C ILE A 95 -11.62 -13.87 7.45
N GLN A 96 -10.62 -13.11 7.87
CA GLN A 96 -9.20 -13.36 7.61
C GLN A 96 -8.75 -14.71 8.14
N SER A 97 -9.21 -15.15 9.32
CA SER A 97 -8.88 -16.47 9.87
C SER A 97 -9.20 -17.65 8.95
N ARG A 98 -10.15 -17.47 8.02
CA ARG A 98 -10.58 -18.48 7.05
C ARG A 98 -10.00 -18.26 5.65
N ARG A 99 -9.73 -17.00 5.28
CA ARG A 99 -9.48 -16.58 3.90
C ARG A 99 -8.07 -16.05 3.64
N ALA A 100 -7.39 -15.50 4.65
CA ALA A 100 -6.06 -14.95 4.49
C ALA A 100 -4.98 -16.05 4.54
N SER A 101 -3.81 -15.78 3.96
CA SER A 101 -2.69 -16.72 4.00
C SER A 101 -2.16 -16.91 5.42
N ALA A 102 -1.58 -18.08 5.72
CA ALA A 102 -1.00 -18.33 7.04
C ALA A 102 0.16 -17.35 7.31
N PHE A 103 0.91 -17.01 6.26
CA PHE A 103 1.94 -15.98 6.32
C PHE A 103 1.38 -14.63 6.80
N TYR A 104 0.26 -14.19 6.24
CA TYR A 104 -0.36 -12.92 6.62
C TYR A 104 -0.75 -12.90 8.11
N LEU A 105 -1.33 -13.99 8.61
CA LEU A 105 -1.75 -14.10 10.00
C LEU A 105 -0.56 -14.00 10.97
N ASP A 106 0.54 -14.70 10.66
CA ASP A 106 1.81 -14.62 11.40
C ASP A 106 2.45 -13.22 11.32
N ALA A 107 2.36 -12.57 10.16
CA ALA A 107 2.86 -11.20 9.96
C ALA A 107 2.13 -10.18 10.85
N LYS A 108 0.80 -10.27 10.99
CA LYS A 108 0.02 -9.41 11.90
C LYS A 108 0.54 -9.51 13.34
N GLU A 109 0.77 -10.73 13.82
CA GLU A 109 1.27 -10.97 15.18
C GLU A 109 2.66 -10.36 15.38
N LYS A 110 3.60 -10.60 14.46
CA LYS A 110 4.96 -10.04 14.50
C LYS A 110 4.96 -8.51 14.53
N LEU A 111 4.06 -7.89 13.77
CA LEU A 111 3.90 -6.44 13.73
C LEU A 111 3.16 -5.88 14.95
N GLY A 112 2.53 -6.72 15.76
CA GLY A 112 1.76 -6.32 16.94
C GLY A 112 0.43 -5.67 16.58
N ILE A 113 -0.11 -6.00 15.41
CA ILE A 113 -1.43 -5.57 14.99
C ILE A 113 -2.45 -6.41 15.75
N SER A 114 -3.31 -5.75 16.51
CA SER A 114 -4.34 -6.39 17.32
C SER A 114 -5.68 -5.67 17.14
N THR A 115 -6.76 -6.30 17.57
CA THR A 115 -8.10 -5.72 17.52
C THR A 115 -8.31 -4.63 18.58
N GLU A 116 -7.51 -4.59 19.65
CA GLU A 116 -7.76 -3.76 20.84
C GLU A 116 -7.50 -2.25 20.65
N ARG A 117 -6.47 -1.90 19.87
CA ARG A 117 -6.07 -0.51 19.61
C ARG A 117 -5.51 -0.34 18.20
N ILE A 118 -5.66 0.87 17.66
CA ILE A 118 -4.98 1.30 16.44
C ILE A 118 -3.46 1.21 16.66
N PRO A 119 -2.71 0.50 15.81
CA PRO A 119 -1.26 0.42 15.90
C PRO A 119 -0.62 1.75 15.47
N GLN A 120 0.45 2.15 16.14
CA GLN A 120 1.23 3.30 15.72
C GLN A 120 2.14 2.93 14.54
N LEU A 121 2.20 3.77 13.52
CA LEU A 121 3.13 3.59 12.39
C LEU A 121 4.59 3.51 12.88
N SER A 122 4.97 4.27 13.92
CA SER A 122 6.34 4.24 14.44
C SER A 122 6.72 2.88 15.05
N GLU A 123 5.76 2.19 15.69
CA GLU A 123 5.94 0.86 16.26
C GLU A 123 6.07 -0.19 15.14
N MET A 124 5.17 -0.15 14.17
CA MET A 124 5.20 -1.07 13.02
C MET A 124 6.46 -0.86 12.18
N ASN A 125 6.87 0.39 11.93
CA ASN A 125 8.09 0.73 11.19
C ASN A 125 9.34 0.12 11.84
N LYS A 126 9.47 0.23 13.17
CA LYS A 126 10.61 -0.35 13.92
C LYS A 126 10.65 -1.88 13.82
N ARG A 127 9.49 -2.54 13.80
CA ARG A 127 9.40 -4.01 13.68
C ARG A 127 9.68 -4.46 12.25
N LEU A 128 9.06 -3.78 11.28
CA LEU A 128 9.19 -4.08 9.86
C LEU A 128 10.64 -3.93 9.36
N ASN A 129 11.33 -2.88 9.79
CA ASN A 129 12.73 -2.65 9.44
C ASN A 129 13.64 -3.83 9.86
N LYS A 130 13.38 -4.44 11.02
CA LYS A 130 14.13 -5.60 11.52
C LYS A 130 13.83 -6.89 10.78
N LEU A 131 12.67 -7.00 10.13
CA LEU A 131 12.22 -8.24 9.48
C LEU A 131 12.75 -8.33 8.04
N CYS A 132 12.51 -7.31 7.21
CA CYS A 132 12.90 -7.32 5.79
C CYS A 132 13.46 -5.97 5.28
N ASN A 133 14.01 -5.13 6.18
CA ASN A 133 14.59 -3.83 5.83
C ASN A 133 13.61 -2.93 5.04
N PHE A 134 12.32 -3.02 5.35
CA PHE A 134 11.29 -2.17 4.77
C PHE A 134 10.87 -1.10 5.78
N ARG A 135 10.45 0.06 5.27
CA ARG A 135 10.17 1.27 6.04
C ARG A 135 8.75 1.76 5.74
N LEU A 136 8.22 2.53 6.67
CA LEU A 136 6.96 3.24 6.54
C LEU A 136 7.23 4.74 6.58
N ALA A 137 6.47 5.51 5.80
CA ALA A 137 6.54 6.95 5.76
C ALA A 137 5.12 7.52 5.76
N PRO A 138 4.74 8.34 6.77
CA PRO A 138 3.42 8.91 6.81
C PRO A 138 3.23 9.94 5.69
N ILE A 139 2.06 9.87 5.05
CA ILE A 139 1.60 10.82 4.05
C ILE A 139 0.29 11.48 4.47
N GLU A 140 0.03 12.64 3.89
CA GLU A 140 -1.11 13.48 4.21
C GLU A 140 -2.39 13.00 3.49
N GLY A 141 -2.25 12.31 2.36
CA GLY A 141 -3.35 11.85 1.51
C GLY A 141 -2.83 11.27 0.19
N LEU A 142 -3.67 11.28 -0.85
CA LEU A 142 -3.34 10.69 -2.15
C LEU A 142 -2.12 11.34 -2.82
N VAL A 143 -1.32 10.49 -3.48
CA VAL A 143 -0.11 10.85 -4.21
C VAL A 143 -0.26 10.36 -5.64
N GLU A 144 0.25 11.11 -6.60
CA GLU A 144 0.30 10.68 -8.00
C GLU A 144 1.02 9.33 -8.12
N THR A 145 0.52 8.45 -9.00
CA THR A 145 0.93 7.05 -9.11
C THR A 145 2.45 6.86 -9.24
N ARG A 146 3.13 7.60 -10.14
CA ARG A 146 4.58 7.52 -10.27
C ARG A 146 5.28 7.95 -8.99
N GLY A 147 4.83 9.05 -8.39
CA GLY A 147 5.29 9.52 -7.09
C GLY A 147 5.20 8.44 -6.03
N PHE A 148 4.03 7.83 -5.83
CA PHE A 148 3.80 6.77 -4.85
C PHE A 148 4.66 5.53 -5.13
N LEU A 149 4.59 4.97 -6.34
CA LEU A 149 5.28 3.72 -6.68
C LEU A 149 6.80 3.89 -6.58
N SER A 150 7.35 5.04 -6.96
CA SER A 150 8.79 5.30 -6.90
C SER A 150 9.37 5.18 -5.48
N TRP A 151 8.57 5.39 -4.43
CA TRP A 151 9.03 5.21 -3.04
C TRP A 151 9.31 3.77 -2.67
N LEU A 152 8.65 2.82 -3.34
CA LEU A 152 8.93 1.40 -3.14
C LEU A 152 10.38 1.06 -3.53
N SER A 153 11.01 1.81 -4.45
CA SER A 153 12.43 1.64 -4.81
C SER A 153 13.37 1.85 -3.62
N TYR A 154 12.92 2.63 -2.63
CA TYR A 154 13.61 2.89 -1.38
C TYR A 154 13.15 1.97 -0.24
N ARG A 155 12.46 0.87 -0.55
CA ARG A 155 11.80 -0.01 0.42
C ARG A 155 10.94 0.74 1.42
N THR A 156 10.19 1.72 0.93
CA THR A 156 9.38 2.60 1.79
C THR A 156 7.95 2.63 1.28
N MET A 157 7.02 2.19 2.12
CA MET A 157 5.58 2.33 1.87
C MET A 157 5.13 3.68 2.41
N LEU A 158 4.43 4.45 1.57
CA LEU A 158 3.74 5.65 2.00
C LEU A 158 2.40 5.24 2.63
N CYS A 159 2.13 5.66 3.87
CA CYS A 159 0.93 5.25 4.59
C CYS A 159 0.16 6.45 5.14
N THR A 160 -1.17 6.40 5.07
CA THR A 160 -2.02 7.33 5.81
C THR A 160 -2.10 6.95 7.30
N GLN A 161 -2.40 7.92 8.17
CA GLN A 161 -2.54 7.71 9.62
C GLN A 161 -3.97 7.94 10.14
N TYR A 162 -4.86 8.51 9.32
CA TYR A 162 -6.24 8.77 9.72
C TYR A 162 -7.09 7.51 9.60
N ILE A 163 -8.20 7.44 10.33
CA ILE A 163 -9.16 6.35 10.23
C ILE A 163 -10.43 6.82 9.52
N ARG A 164 -11.09 5.90 8.82
CA ARG A 164 -12.37 6.13 8.14
C ARG A 164 -13.44 6.72 9.04
N HIS A 165 -14.41 7.37 8.41
CA HIS A 165 -15.51 8.03 9.10
C HIS A 165 -16.43 7.04 9.84
N HIS A 166 -16.82 7.41 11.07
CA HIS A 166 -17.60 6.54 11.97
C HIS A 166 -19.00 6.18 11.45
N SER A 167 -19.58 6.95 10.54
CA SER A 167 -20.93 6.67 9.99
C SER A 167 -20.96 5.49 9.02
N ARG A 168 -19.81 5.10 8.47
CA ARG A 168 -19.67 3.96 7.54
C ARG A 168 -18.37 3.19 7.84
N PRO A 169 -18.26 2.50 8.99
CA PRO A 169 -17.03 1.77 9.34
C PRO A 169 -16.70 0.64 8.34
N GLU A 170 -17.69 0.16 7.60
CA GLU A 170 -17.54 -0.90 6.59
C GLU A 170 -17.04 -0.41 5.24
N TYR A 171 -16.95 0.91 5.02
CA TYR A 171 -16.65 1.49 3.71
C TYR A 171 -15.76 2.74 3.83
N THR A 172 -14.77 2.84 2.96
CA THR A 172 -13.97 4.06 2.79
C THR A 172 -13.61 4.20 1.32
N PRO A 173 -13.78 5.38 0.70
CA PRO A 173 -13.39 5.62 -0.69
C PRO A 173 -11.89 5.92 -0.84
N GLU A 174 -11.18 6.06 0.27
CA GLU A 174 -9.74 6.37 0.32
C GLU A 174 -9.03 5.44 1.33
N PRO A 175 -7.73 5.18 1.14
CA PRO A 175 -6.95 4.33 2.04
C PRO A 175 -6.77 4.99 3.41
N ASP A 176 -7.30 4.36 4.45
CA ASP A 176 -7.16 4.76 5.85
C ASP A 176 -6.21 3.83 6.61
N ILE A 177 -5.91 4.12 7.89
CA ILE A 177 -5.00 3.32 8.72
C ILE A 177 -5.40 1.84 8.82
N VAL A 178 -6.69 1.50 8.64
CA VAL A 178 -7.13 0.12 8.52
C VAL A 178 -6.57 -0.51 7.25
N HIS A 179 -6.75 0.13 6.10
CA HIS A 179 -6.20 -0.33 4.83
C HIS A 179 -4.67 -0.49 4.89
N GLU A 180 -3.97 0.47 5.49
CA GLU A 180 -2.51 0.41 5.62
C GLU A 180 -2.06 -0.70 6.58
N ALA A 181 -2.53 -0.64 7.83
CA ALA A 181 -2.06 -1.52 8.89
C ALA A 181 -2.53 -2.96 8.73
N ILE A 182 -3.77 -3.17 8.26
CA ILE A 182 -4.35 -4.51 8.10
C ILE A 182 -4.13 -5.04 6.69
N GLY A 183 -4.14 -4.19 5.65
CA GLY A 183 -3.96 -4.63 4.27
C GLY A 183 -2.49 -4.73 3.87
N HIS A 184 -1.80 -3.59 3.78
CA HIS A 184 -0.47 -3.51 3.17
C HIS A 184 0.68 -4.00 4.05
N ILE A 185 0.81 -3.43 5.25
CA ILE A 185 2.02 -3.52 6.09
C ILE A 185 2.43 -4.98 6.38
N PRO A 186 1.51 -5.93 6.65
CA PRO A 186 1.85 -7.33 6.87
C PRO A 186 2.64 -7.98 5.73
N ASN A 187 2.32 -7.68 4.47
CA ASN A 187 2.98 -8.31 3.33
C ASN A 187 4.47 -7.95 3.22
N PHE A 188 4.86 -6.75 3.66
CA PHE A 188 6.26 -6.32 3.64
C PHE A 188 7.15 -7.05 4.66
N THR A 189 6.59 -7.92 5.50
CA THR A 189 7.36 -8.85 6.34
C THR A 189 7.86 -10.08 5.57
N ASN A 190 7.41 -10.29 4.33
CA ASN A 190 7.97 -11.26 3.40
C ASN A 190 9.03 -10.58 2.53
N CYS A 191 10.26 -11.09 2.56
CA CYS A 191 11.36 -10.43 1.86
C CYS A 191 11.24 -10.58 0.33
N ASP A 192 10.62 -11.65 -0.19
CA ASP A 192 10.33 -11.74 -1.63
C ASP A 192 9.28 -10.70 -2.05
N PHE A 193 8.28 -10.46 -1.21
CA PHE A 193 7.29 -9.41 -1.46
C PHE A 193 7.90 -8.01 -1.38
N ALA A 194 8.78 -7.77 -0.39
CA ALA A 194 9.52 -6.52 -0.26
C ALA A 194 10.42 -6.25 -1.50
N ASP A 195 11.15 -7.27 -1.97
CA ASP A 195 11.96 -7.18 -3.19
C ASP A 195 11.08 -6.93 -4.42
N PHE A 196 9.96 -7.65 -4.54
CA PHE A 196 8.96 -7.46 -5.60
C PHE A 196 8.46 -6.01 -5.66
N SER A 197 8.05 -5.45 -4.51
CA SER A 197 7.63 -4.05 -4.44
C SER A 197 8.76 -3.09 -4.77
N GLN A 198 10.00 -3.40 -4.36
CA GLN A 198 11.17 -2.61 -4.72
C GLN A 198 11.41 -2.59 -6.23
N PHE A 199 11.23 -3.72 -6.93
CA PHE A 199 11.30 -3.76 -8.39
C PHE A 199 10.22 -2.90 -9.04
N ILE A 200 8.97 -2.95 -8.56
CA ILE A 200 7.91 -2.05 -9.04
C ILE A 200 8.36 -0.59 -8.92
N GLY A 201 8.93 -0.20 -7.78
CA GLY A 201 9.38 1.17 -7.59
C GLY A 201 10.55 1.56 -8.49
N HIS A 202 11.51 0.67 -8.72
CA HIS A 202 12.57 0.93 -9.71
C HIS A 202 11.98 1.09 -11.12
N GLY A 203 11.04 0.22 -11.49
CA GLY A 203 10.30 0.31 -12.75
C GLY A 203 9.61 1.66 -12.90
N ALA A 204 8.88 2.11 -11.88
CA ALA A 204 8.14 3.37 -11.91
C ALA A 204 9.04 4.60 -12.15
N ARG A 205 10.31 4.55 -11.74
CA ARG A 205 11.25 5.66 -11.95
C ARG A 205 11.75 5.77 -13.38
N ILE A 206 11.82 4.65 -14.11
CA ILE A 206 12.35 4.59 -15.48
C ILE A 206 11.26 4.39 -16.54
N ALA A 207 10.05 4.01 -16.13
CA ALA A 207 8.94 3.67 -17.01
C ALA A 207 8.50 4.85 -17.88
N THR A 208 8.16 4.58 -19.13
CA THR A 208 7.29 5.45 -19.94
C THR A 208 5.89 5.56 -19.30
N ASN A 209 5.01 6.41 -19.84
CA ASN A 209 3.64 6.49 -19.33
C ASN A 209 2.86 5.18 -19.54
N GLU A 210 3.03 4.53 -20.69
CA GLU A 210 2.40 3.24 -21.00
C GLU A 210 2.88 2.15 -20.01
N GLN A 211 4.19 2.05 -19.80
CA GLN A 211 4.76 1.12 -18.82
C GLN A 211 4.31 1.44 -17.38
N LEU A 212 4.09 2.71 -17.05
CA LEU A 212 3.58 3.08 -15.73
C LEU A 212 2.12 2.60 -15.54
N GLU A 213 1.28 2.65 -16.58
CA GLU A 213 -0.06 2.07 -16.52
C GLU A 213 -0.02 0.55 -16.35
N GLU A 214 0.88 -0.13 -17.07
CA GLU A 214 1.12 -1.57 -16.92
C GLU A 214 1.55 -1.91 -15.48
N LEU A 215 2.47 -1.13 -14.89
CA LEU A 215 2.86 -1.27 -13.48
C LEU A 215 1.70 -0.99 -12.52
N GLY A 216 0.82 -0.04 -12.84
CA GLY A 216 -0.39 0.23 -12.07
C GLY A 216 -1.33 -0.98 -12.04
N ARG A 217 -1.52 -1.66 -13.17
CA ARG A 217 -2.32 -2.91 -13.24
C ARG A 217 -1.63 -4.05 -12.52
N LEU A 218 -0.31 -4.20 -12.66
CA LEU A 218 0.46 -5.18 -11.91
C LEU A 218 0.29 -4.96 -10.41
N TYR A 219 0.45 -3.73 -9.92
CA TYR A 219 0.25 -3.36 -8.52
C TYR A 219 -1.18 -3.66 -8.05
N TRP A 220 -2.20 -3.28 -8.83
CA TRP A 220 -3.60 -3.53 -8.53
C TRP A 220 -3.92 -5.01 -8.37
N PHE A 221 -3.60 -5.83 -9.37
CA PHE A 221 -3.94 -7.26 -9.37
C PHE A 221 -3.03 -8.13 -8.49
N THR A 222 -2.07 -7.51 -7.78
CA THR A 222 -1.19 -8.24 -6.85
C THR A 222 -1.19 -7.62 -5.47
N VAL A 223 -0.67 -6.40 -5.30
CA VAL A 223 -0.55 -5.73 -4.00
C VAL A 223 -1.93 -5.42 -3.42
N GLU A 224 -2.89 -4.97 -4.25
CA GLU A 224 -4.24 -4.63 -3.79
C GLU A 224 -5.20 -5.83 -3.78
N PHE A 225 -5.23 -6.58 -4.88
CA PHE A 225 -6.25 -7.62 -5.13
C PHE A 225 -5.64 -8.97 -5.54
N GLY A 226 -4.51 -9.34 -4.93
CA GLY A 226 -3.84 -10.61 -5.19
C GLY A 226 -4.32 -11.78 -4.33
N LEU A 227 -4.35 -12.97 -4.95
CA LEU A 227 -4.50 -14.26 -4.29
C LEU A 227 -3.20 -15.08 -4.40
N VAL A 228 -2.92 -15.94 -3.44
CA VAL A 228 -1.76 -16.84 -3.42
C VAL A 228 -2.22 -18.29 -3.23
N GLU A 229 -1.55 -19.21 -3.90
CA GLU A 229 -1.71 -20.64 -3.63
C GLU A 229 -0.86 -21.06 -2.42
N GLU A 230 -1.50 -21.65 -1.42
CA GLU A 230 -0.86 -22.14 -0.20
C GLU A 230 -1.37 -23.55 0.09
N ASN A 231 -0.48 -24.56 0.02
CA ASN A 231 -0.82 -25.97 0.27
C ASN A 231 -1.99 -26.49 -0.59
N GLY A 232 -2.12 -26.01 -1.83
CA GLY A 232 -3.21 -26.36 -2.75
C GLY A 232 -4.54 -25.64 -2.46
N GLU A 233 -4.57 -24.71 -1.51
CA GLU A 233 -5.71 -23.83 -1.25
C GLU A 233 -5.42 -22.40 -1.76
N LEU A 234 -6.47 -21.69 -2.16
CA LEU A 234 -6.37 -20.27 -2.49
C LEU A 234 -6.53 -19.43 -1.22
N LYS A 235 -5.63 -18.46 -1.03
CA LYS A 235 -5.65 -17.52 0.09
C LYS A 235 -5.49 -16.08 -0.39
N ALA A 236 -6.10 -15.15 0.33
CA ALA A 236 -5.95 -13.72 0.05
C ALA A 236 -4.64 -13.19 0.66
N TYR A 237 -3.96 -12.35 -0.11
CA TYR A 237 -2.87 -11.51 0.40
C TYR A 237 -2.99 -10.04 -0.04
N GLY A 238 -3.83 -9.70 -1.03
CA GLY A 238 -4.02 -8.32 -1.47
C GLY A 238 -4.58 -7.41 -0.37
N ALA A 239 -4.05 -6.20 -0.26
CA ALA A 239 -4.41 -5.21 0.75
C ALA A 239 -5.87 -4.76 0.68
N GLY A 240 -6.37 -4.47 -0.52
CA GLY A 240 -7.77 -4.17 -0.80
C GLY A 240 -8.72 -5.30 -0.38
N LEU A 241 -8.34 -6.56 -0.63
CA LEU A 241 -9.09 -7.72 -0.13
C LEU A 241 -9.06 -7.77 1.40
N LEU A 242 -7.87 -7.76 2.00
CA LEU A 242 -7.70 -7.98 3.44
C LEU A 242 -8.29 -6.88 4.32
N SER A 243 -8.52 -5.68 3.77
CA SER A 243 -9.05 -4.52 4.49
C SER A 243 -10.54 -4.23 4.22
N SER A 244 -11.19 -5.05 3.39
CA SER A 244 -12.59 -4.89 2.99
C SER A 244 -13.41 -6.14 3.29
N PHE A 245 -14.51 -5.98 4.04
CA PHE A 245 -15.40 -7.10 4.37
C PHE A 245 -16.01 -7.73 3.12
N GLY A 246 -16.57 -6.89 2.26
CA GLY A 246 -17.30 -7.33 1.08
C GLY A 246 -16.38 -7.98 0.06
N GLU A 247 -15.24 -7.36 -0.22
CA GLU A 247 -14.30 -7.89 -1.20
C GLU A 247 -13.65 -9.19 -0.74
N LEU A 248 -13.26 -9.30 0.54
CA LEU A 248 -12.66 -10.54 1.04
C LEU A 248 -13.61 -11.72 0.96
N GLU A 249 -14.91 -11.52 1.23
CA GLU A 249 -15.89 -12.60 1.07
C GLU A 249 -16.19 -12.88 -0.41
N ASN A 250 -16.42 -11.83 -1.20
CA ASN A 250 -16.74 -11.91 -2.62
C ASN A 250 -15.65 -12.64 -3.42
N ALA A 251 -14.38 -12.40 -3.09
CA ALA A 251 -13.20 -13.03 -3.71
C ALA A 251 -13.24 -14.57 -3.71
N PHE A 252 -14.06 -15.21 -2.87
CA PHE A 252 -14.21 -16.68 -2.78
C PHE A 252 -15.60 -17.19 -3.19
N THR A 253 -16.41 -16.38 -3.86
CA THR A 253 -17.73 -16.76 -4.43
C THR A 253 -17.68 -17.04 -5.93
N ASP A 254 -18.72 -17.65 -6.50
CA ASP A 254 -18.76 -17.92 -7.96
C ASP A 254 -18.89 -16.64 -8.82
N ASN A 255 -19.05 -15.46 -8.21
CA ASN A 255 -19.10 -14.18 -8.91
C ASN A 255 -17.72 -13.69 -9.39
N VAL A 256 -16.64 -14.25 -8.86
CA VAL A 256 -15.27 -13.81 -9.13
C VAL A 256 -14.51 -14.89 -9.88
N GLU A 257 -14.02 -14.53 -11.07
CA GLU A 257 -13.14 -15.37 -11.86
C GLU A 257 -11.71 -15.33 -11.27
N ARG A 258 -11.15 -16.50 -10.96
CA ARG A 258 -9.79 -16.63 -10.41
C ARG A 258 -8.89 -17.24 -11.45
N ARG A 259 -7.95 -16.46 -11.98
CA ARG A 259 -7.00 -16.88 -13.01
C ARG A 259 -5.65 -17.16 -12.38
N GLN A 260 -4.90 -18.10 -12.95
CA GLN A 260 -3.49 -18.22 -12.61
C GLN A 260 -2.74 -16.98 -13.07
N PHE A 261 -1.76 -16.53 -12.28
CA PHE A 261 -1.00 -15.33 -12.60
C PHE A 261 -0.25 -15.51 -13.93
N ASP A 262 -0.51 -14.59 -14.85
CA ASP A 262 0.16 -14.46 -16.12
C ASP A 262 0.43 -12.97 -16.33
N LEU A 263 1.71 -12.59 -16.47
CA LEU A 263 2.11 -11.18 -16.47
C LEU A 263 1.46 -10.43 -17.63
N GLU A 264 1.45 -11.02 -18.83
CA GLU A 264 0.89 -10.41 -20.04
C GLU A 264 -0.62 -10.14 -19.87
N GLN A 265 -1.37 -11.09 -19.31
CA GLN A 265 -2.78 -10.86 -19.00
C GLN A 265 -2.97 -9.78 -17.94
N VAL A 266 -2.18 -9.81 -16.85
CA VAL A 266 -2.28 -8.86 -15.74
C VAL A 266 -2.07 -7.42 -16.23
N ILE A 267 -0.99 -7.15 -16.97
CA ILE A 267 -0.67 -5.79 -17.43
C ILE A 267 -1.61 -5.29 -18.53
N ASN A 268 -2.43 -6.17 -19.12
CA ASN A 268 -3.44 -5.81 -20.12
C ASN A 268 -4.89 -5.87 -19.59
N THR A 269 -5.10 -6.25 -18.33
CA THR A 269 -6.45 -6.32 -17.74
C THR A 269 -6.87 -4.94 -17.22
N PRO A 270 -8.00 -4.37 -17.70
CA PRO A 270 -8.55 -3.14 -17.13
C PRO A 270 -9.24 -3.42 -15.78
N TYR A 271 -9.35 -2.40 -14.94
CA TYR A 271 -10.07 -2.47 -13.67
C TYR A 271 -10.80 -1.15 -13.38
N ASP A 272 -11.77 -1.20 -12.48
CA ASP A 272 -12.47 -0.05 -11.92
C ASP A 272 -12.26 -0.03 -10.40
N TYR A 273 -11.94 1.14 -9.86
CA TYR A 273 -11.73 1.37 -8.43
C TYR A 273 -13.04 1.40 -7.63
N SER A 274 -14.17 1.60 -8.31
CA SER A 274 -15.48 1.87 -7.70
C SER A 274 -16.30 0.59 -7.46
N ASP A 275 -15.97 -0.48 -8.17
CA ASP A 275 -16.74 -1.73 -8.21
C ASP A 275 -16.00 -2.89 -7.54
N MET A 276 -16.75 -3.93 -7.18
CA MET A 276 -16.15 -5.19 -6.73
C MET A 276 -15.38 -5.86 -7.87
N GLN A 277 -14.20 -6.40 -7.58
CA GLN A 277 -13.33 -6.95 -8.62
C GLN A 277 -13.90 -8.27 -9.19
N PRO A 278 -14.22 -8.34 -10.50
CA PRO A 278 -14.79 -9.54 -11.11
C PRO A 278 -13.72 -10.59 -11.45
N ILE A 279 -12.45 -10.18 -11.51
CA ILE A 279 -11.30 -11.02 -11.87
C ILE A 279 -10.21 -10.81 -10.84
N LEU A 280 -9.65 -11.92 -10.32
CA LEU A 280 -8.48 -11.93 -9.47
C LEU A 280 -7.41 -12.87 -10.03
N TYR A 281 -6.14 -12.57 -9.77
CA TYR A 281 -5.02 -13.39 -10.18
C TYR A 281 -4.38 -14.11 -8.99
N VAL A 282 -4.06 -15.39 -9.19
CA VAL A 282 -3.46 -16.30 -8.20
C VAL A 282 -1.98 -16.46 -8.51
N ILE A 283 -1.11 -15.97 -7.62
CA ILE A 283 0.33 -16.23 -7.70
C ILE A 283 0.65 -17.62 -7.11
N PRO A 284 1.58 -18.38 -7.71
CA PRO A 284 2.00 -19.66 -7.15
C PRO A 284 2.94 -19.48 -5.94
N SER A 285 3.66 -18.36 -5.85
CA SER A 285 4.45 -17.96 -4.68
C SER A 285 4.92 -16.50 -4.80
N TYR A 286 5.29 -15.89 -3.68
CA TYR A 286 5.91 -14.56 -3.66
C TYR A 286 7.24 -14.53 -4.42
N SER A 287 8.05 -15.59 -4.34
CA SER A 287 9.31 -15.73 -5.10
C SER A 287 9.06 -15.73 -6.62
N TYR A 288 8.03 -16.42 -7.09
CA TYR A 288 7.65 -16.41 -8.51
C TYR A 288 7.22 -15.02 -8.96
N LEU A 289 6.39 -14.34 -8.17
CA LEU A 289 5.95 -12.97 -8.45
C LEU A 289 7.17 -12.05 -8.56
N LYS A 290 8.08 -12.09 -7.58
CA LYS A 290 9.33 -11.33 -7.57
C LYS A 290 10.16 -11.54 -8.82
N GLU A 291 10.48 -12.79 -9.17
CA GLU A 291 11.36 -13.08 -10.31
C GLU A 291 10.72 -12.71 -11.65
N THR A 292 9.40 -12.85 -11.76
CA THR A 292 8.65 -12.43 -12.95
C THR A 292 8.70 -10.92 -13.12
N THR A 293 8.45 -10.17 -12.04
CA THR A 293 8.53 -8.71 -12.05
C THR A 293 9.96 -8.23 -12.32
N ARG A 294 10.99 -8.82 -11.69
CA ARG A 294 12.40 -8.46 -11.95
C ARG A 294 12.73 -8.49 -13.44
N LYS A 295 12.43 -9.60 -14.11
CA LYS A 295 12.69 -9.77 -15.56
C LYS A 295 11.93 -8.74 -16.40
N TYR A 296 10.68 -8.45 -16.03
CA TYR A 296 9.88 -7.45 -16.71
C TYR A 296 10.48 -6.05 -16.58
N ILE A 297 10.92 -5.64 -15.38
CA ILE A 297 11.59 -4.36 -15.18
C ILE A 297 12.93 -4.29 -15.93
N GLU A 298 13.70 -5.39 -15.96
CA GLU A 298 14.96 -5.45 -16.73
C GLU A 298 14.73 -5.15 -18.22
N SER A 299 13.60 -5.59 -18.79
CA SER A 299 13.25 -5.34 -20.19
C SER A 299 12.97 -3.87 -20.53
N PHE A 300 12.75 -3.01 -19.53
CA PHE A 300 12.46 -1.58 -19.78
C PHE A 300 13.67 -0.85 -20.36
N ASN A 301 14.89 -1.29 -20.04
CA ASN A 301 16.13 -0.68 -20.52
C ASN A 301 16.64 -1.27 -21.85
N GLU A 302 15.98 -2.29 -22.38
CA GLU A 302 16.38 -2.98 -23.61
C GLU A 302 15.73 -2.38 -24.88
N LYS A 303 14.92 -1.32 -24.75
CA LYS A 303 14.26 -0.59 -25.84
C LYS A 303 14.80 0.83 -25.96
#